data_AF-A0A2V6HJ75-F1
#
_entry.id   AF-A0A2V6HJ75-F1
#
_cell.length_a   1.000
_cell.length_b   1.000
_cell.length_c   1.000
_cell.angle_alpha   90.00
_cell.angle_beta   90.00
_cell.angle_gamma   90.00
#
_symmetry.space_group_name_H-M   'P 1'
#
loop_
_entity.id
_entity.type
_entity.pdbx_description
1 polymer ?
#
loop_
_entity_poly.entity_id
_entity_poly.type
_entity_poly.pdbx_seq_one_letter_code
_entity_poly.pdbx_strand_id
1 'polypeptide(L)'
;GDSTAAEFPHAHTCASGLRVPKAIGDFLILNILRQSNGGAVAIEDEEMIRVTRKVGLSEGLFVSPEGAACFAALKSLCSAGKIASDERVVIFNTGSGIKYLDCYKS
;
A
#
# COMPACT_ATOMS: atom_id res chain seq x y z
N GLY A 1 -3.12 -22.72 2.71
CA GLY A 1 -3.60 -21.44 3.29
C GLY A 1 -5.05 -21.26 2.92
N ASP A 2 -5.79 -20.49 3.70
CA ASP A 2 -7.26 -20.39 3.62
C ASP A 2 -7.75 -19.72 2.33
N SER A 3 -8.96 -20.05 1.87
CA SER A 3 -9.55 -19.47 0.65
C SER A 3 -10.09 -18.05 0.84
N THR A 4 -10.28 -17.61 2.09
CA THR A 4 -10.79 -16.28 2.47
C THR A 4 -9.99 -15.74 3.64
N ALA A 5 -9.95 -14.42 3.80
CA ALA A 5 -9.34 -13.77 4.96
C ALA A 5 -10.31 -13.73 6.16
N ALA A 6 -9.80 -13.79 7.38
CA ALA A 6 -10.61 -13.47 8.55
C ALA A 6 -10.99 -11.98 8.54
N GLU A 7 -12.10 -11.63 9.19
CA GLU A 7 -12.40 -10.22 9.46
C GLU A 7 -11.36 -9.63 10.40
N PHE A 8 -10.95 -8.38 10.15
CA PHE A 8 -10.06 -7.62 11.00
C PHE A 8 -10.87 -6.62 11.85
N PRO A 9 -11.27 -7.01 13.08
CA PRO A 9 -12.10 -6.15 13.91
C PRO A 9 -11.37 -4.87 14.26
N HIS A 10 -12.11 -3.76 14.34
CA HIS A 10 -11.56 -2.44 14.66
C HIS A 10 -10.46 -1.97 13.70
N ALA A 11 -10.55 -2.34 12.41
CA ALA A 11 -9.60 -1.90 11.39
C ALA A 11 -9.42 -0.37 11.41
N HIS A 12 -8.17 0.07 11.60
CA HIS A 12 -7.80 1.46 11.72
C HIS A 12 -6.62 1.77 10.81
N THR A 13 -6.74 2.85 10.04
CA THR A 13 -5.68 3.46 9.24
C THR A 13 -6.16 4.84 8.78
N CYS A 14 -5.24 5.78 8.58
CA CYS A 14 -5.49 7.06 7.93
C CYS A 14 -5.81 6.89 6.43
N ALA A 15 -5.36 5.80 5.81
CA ALA A 15 -5.64 5.44 4.43
C ALA A 15 -7.05 4.87 4.29
N SER A 16 -8.05 5.75 4.24
CA SER A 16 -9.47 5.37 4.22
C SER A 16 -9.86 4.36 3.12
N GLY A 17 -9.16 4.34 1.99
CA GLY A 17 -9.37 3.36 0.91
C GLY A 17 -8.92 1.93 1.25
N LEU A 18 -8.06 1.76 2.25
CA LEU A 18 -7.59 0.46 2.75
C LEU A 18 -8.28 0.01 4.04
N ARG A 19 -9.09 0.89 4.67
CA ARG A 19 -9.80 0.58 5.93
C ARG A 19 -11.00 -0.32 5.68
N VAL A 20 -10.73 -1.58 5.35
CA VAL A 20 -11.72 -2.60 4.97
C VAL A 20 -11.59 -3.81 5.89
N PRO A 21 -12.38 -3.91 6.98
CA PRO A 21 -12.35 -5.02 7.94
C PRO A 21 -12.52 -6.39 7.29
N LYS A 22 -13.40 -6.49 6.27
CA LYS A 22 -13.65 -7.71 5.50
C LYS A 22 -13.82 -7.34 4.04
N ALA A 23 -12.85 -7.72 3.21
CA ALA A 23 -12.93 -7.45 1.78
C ALA A 23 -13.90 -8.43 1.10
N ILE A 24 -14.83 -7.90 0.28
CA ILE A 24 -15.80 -8.70 -0.48
C ILE A 24 -15.09 -9.68 -1.45
N GLY A 25 -13.96 -9.24 -2.02
CA GLY A 25 -13.17 -10.01 -2.99
C GLY A 25 -11.92 -10.69 -2.42
N ASP A 26 -11.85 -10.94 -1.11
CA ASP A 26 -10.66 -11.51 -0.45
C ASP A 26 -10.21 -12.85 -1.07
N PHE A 27 -11.15 -13.69 -1.48
CA PHE A 27 -10.87 -14.96 -2.15
C PHE A 27 -10.19 -14.77 -3.51
N LEU A 28 -10.55 -13.73 -4.27
CA LEU A 28 -9.88 -13.40 -5.53
C LEU A 28 -8.46 -12.90 -5.26
N ILE A 29 -8.29 -12.02 -4.25
CA ILE A 29 -6.99 -11.47 -3.86
C ILE A 29 -6.04 -12.61 -3.46
N LEU A 30 -6.47 -13.49 -2.55
CA LEU A 30 -5.66 -14.62 -2.08
C LEU A 30 -5.35 -15.63 -3.20
N ASN A 31 -6.28 -15.83 -4.13
CA ASN A 31 -6.02 -16.67 -5.30
C ASN A 31 -4.96 -16.05 -6.22
N ILE A 32 -5.07 -14.75 -6.53
CA ILE A 32 -4.10 -14.04 -7.39
C ILE A 32 -2.71 -14.05 -6.76
N LEU A 33 -2.58 -13.79 -5.45
CA LEU A 33 -1.29 -13.82 -4.76
C LEU A 33 -0.59 -15.18 -4.91
N ARG A 34 -1.34 -16.29 -4.85
CA ARG A 34 -0.80 -17.64 -5.03
C ARG A 34 -0.43 -17.91 -6.48
N GLN A 35 -1.31 -17.57 -7.41
CA GLN A 35 -1.09 -17.79 -8.84
C GLN A 35 0.09 -16.98 -9.38
N SER A 36 0.29 -15.76 -8.88
CA SER A 36 1.42 -14.91 -9.28
C SER A 36 2.72 -15.23 -8.54
N ASN A 37 2.70 -16.16 -7.57
CA ASN A 37 3.78 -16.39 -6.62
C ASN A 37 4.24 -15.08 -5.92
N GLY A 38 3.28 -14.19 -5.67
CA GLY A 38 3.49 -12.89 -5.03
C GLY A 38 3.25 -12.94 -3.52
N GLY A 39 2.96 -11.77 -2.94
CA GLY A 39 2.68 -11.66 -1.50
C GLY A 39 2.01 -10.35 -1.11
N ALA A 40 1.79 -10.20 0.20
CA ALA A 40 1.25 -8.99 0.81
C ALA A 40 2.23 -8.44 1.85
N VAL A 41 2.25 -7.11 2.01
CA VAL A 41 3.10 -6.39 2.97
C VAL A 41 2.23 -5.36 3.69
N ALA A 42 2.35 -5.28 5.02
CA ALA A 42 1.72 -4.24 5.81
C ALA A 42 2.67 -3.03 5.94
N ILE A 43 2.12 -1.82 5.93
CA ILE A 43 2.85 -0.56 6.05
C ILE A 43 2.12 0.31 7.06
N GLU A 44 2.88 0.90 7.99
CA GLU A 44 2.36 1.78 9.02
C GLU A 44 1.90 3.14 8.45
N ASP A 45 0.88 3.74 9.06
CA ASP A 45 0.33 5.04 8.66
C ASP A 45 1.40 6.12 8.57
N GLU A 46 2.26 6.21 9.58
CA GLU A 46 3.35 7.20 9.65
C GLU A 46 4.32 7.07 8.47
N GLU A 47 4.61 5.85 8.05
CA GLU A 47 5.49 5.58 6.90
C GLU A 47 4.79 5.95 5.59
N MET A 48 3.49 5.67 5.43
CA MET A 48 2.72 6.11 4.26
C MET A 48 2.78 7.64 4.13
N ILE A 49 2.52 8.38 5.21
CA ILE A 49 2.54 9.84 5.20
C ILE A 49 3.95 10.38 4.92
N ARG A 50 4.99 9.79 5.52
CA ARG A 50 6.39 10.17 5.26
C ARG A 50 6.77 9.93 3.80
N VAL A 51 6.34 8.81 3.23
CA VAL A 51 6.62 8.45 1.83
C VAL A 51 5.85 9.32 0.85
N THR A 52 4.60 9.69 1.13
CA THR A 52 3.87 10.66 0.30
C THR A 52 4.66 11.97 0.19
N ARG A 53 5.17 12.50 1.31
CA ARG A 53 5.99 13.72 1.29
C ARG A 53 7.25 13.53 0.45
N LYS A 54 7.92 12.39 0.59
CA LYS A 54 9.13 12.08 -0.19
C LYS A 54 8.85 12.02 -1.69
N VAL A 55 7.80 11.32 -2.10
CA VAL A 55 7.38 11.21 -3.51
C VAL A 55 6.99 12.58 -4.07
N GLY A 56 6.28 13.40 -3.29
CA GLY A 56 5.96 14.77 -3.68
C GLY A 56 7.20 15.63 -3.90
N LEU A 57 8.22 15.49 -3.04
CA LEU A 57 9.48 16.23 -3.16
C LEU A 57 10.39 15.75 -4.30
N SER A 58 10.40 14.45 -4.63
CA SER A 58 11.30 13.92 -5.67
C SER A 58 10.67 13.87 -7.06
N GLU A 59 9.39 13.48 -7.15
CA GLU A 59 8.70 13.23 -8.43
C GLU A 59 7.66 14.31 -8.77
N GLY A 60 7.37 15.24 -7.85
CA GLY A 60 6.30 16.23 -8.03
C GLY A 60 4.88 15.64 -7.97
N LEU A 61 4.72 14.42 -7.43
CA LEU A 61 3.45 13.72 -7.38
C LEU A 61 2.85 13.74 -5.96
N PHE A 62 1.65 14.29 -5.81
CA PHE A 62 0.90 14.19 -4.56
C PHE A 62 -0.02 12.95 -4.58
N VAL A 63 0.60 11.79 -4.35
CA VAL A 63 -0.07 10.48 -4.29
C VAL A 63 -0.95 10.33 -3.04
N SER A 64 -1.92 9.42 -3.08
CA SER A 64 -2.68 9.09 -1.87
C SER A 64 -1.84 8.25 -0.90
N PRO A 65 -2.20 8.17 0.40
CA PRO A 65 -1.53 7.27 1.35
C PRO A 65 -1.47 5.82 0.86
N GLU A 66 -2.52 5.32 0.17
CA GLU A 66 -2.55 3.99 -0.42
C GLU A 66 -1.48 3.80 -1.52
N GLY A 67 -1.32 4.81 -2.38
CA GLY A 67 -0.24 4.81 -3.38
C GLY A 67 1.13 4.87 -2.72
N ALA A 68 1.29 5.69 -1.68
CA ALA A 68 2.52 5.79 -0.90
C ALA A 68 2.88 4.48 -0.17
N ALA A 69 1.88 3.70 0.27
CA ALA A 69 2.10 2.36 0.82
C ALA A 69 2.85 1.46 -0.16
N CYS A 70 2.51 1.51 -1.46
CA CYS A 70 3.23 0.74 -2.48
C CYS A 70 4.68 1.20 -2.65
N PHE A 71 4.96 2.51 -2.60
CA PHE A 71 6.34 3.02 -2.64
C PHE A 71 7.14 2.59 -1.40
N ALA A 72 6.52 2.63 -0.22
CA ALA A 72 7.13 2.17 1.03
C ALA A 72 7.43 0.66 0.97
N ALA A 73 6.47 -0.13 0.50
CA ALA A 73 6.62 -1.57 0.32
C ALA A 73 7.73 -1.89 -0.68
N LEU A 74 7.80 -1.19 -1.82
CA LEU A 74 8.87 -1.36 -2.81
C LEU A 74 10.25 -1.15 -2.18
N LYS A 75 10.44 -0.08 -1.41
CA LYS A 75 11.70 0.17 -0.70
C LYS A 75 12.08 -1.00 0.22
N SER A 76 11.12 -1.51 1.00
CA SER A 76 11.35 -2.64 1.91
C SER A 76 11.65 -3.94 1.15
N LEU A 77 10.95 -4.21 0.05
CA LEU A 77 11.12 -5.40 -0.77
C LEU A 77 12.47 -5.40 -1.51
N CYS A 78 12.90 -4.26 -2.07
CA CYS A 78 14.24 -4.10 -2.62
C CYS A 78 15.32 -4.31 -1.54
N SER A 79 15.15 -3.71 -0.35
CA SER A 79 16.10 -3.86 0.75
C SER A 79 16.23 -5.31 1.24
N ALA A 80 15.15 -6.08 1.13
CA ALA A 80 15.12 -7.50 1.46
C ALA A 80 15.57 -8.42 0.30
N GLY A 81 15.98 -7.86 -0.85
CA GLY A 81 16.39 -8.63 -2.03
C GLY A 81 15.23 -9.41 -2.70
N LYS A 82 13.98 -9.05 -2.40
CA LYS A 82 12.79 -9.69 -2.99
C LYS A 82 12.40 -9.12 -4.35
N ILE A 83 12.86 -7.91 -4.65
CA ILE A 83 12.76 -7.25 -5.95
C ILE A 83 14.17 -6.77 -6.28
N ALA A 84 14.73 -7.20 -7.41
CA ALA A 84 16.05 -6.78 -7.84
C ALA A 84 16.05 -5.31 -8.30
N SER A 85 17.20 -4.64 -8.21
CA SER A 85 17.33 -3.20 -8.51
C SER A 85 17.11 -2.85 -9.99
N ASP A 86 17.22 -3.83 -10.88
CA ASP A 86 17.04 -3.70 -12.32
C ASP A 86 15.65 -4.16 -12.81
N GLU A 87 14.80 -4.66 -11.90
CA GLU A 87 13.42 -5.01 -12.23
C GLU A 87 12.56 -3.78 -12.55
N ARG A 88 11.62 -3.95 -13.47
CA ARG A 88 10.63 -2.92 -13.80
C ARG A 88 9.39 -3.11 -12.94
N VAL A 89 9.11 -2.15 -12.08
CA VAL A 89 7.93 -2.15 -11.20
C VAL A 89 6.91 -1.12 -11.66
N VAL A 90 5.63 -1.50 -11.65
CA VAL A 90 4.50 -0.59 -11.86
C VAL A 90 3.76 -0.41 -10.54
N ILE A 91 3.59 0.83 -10.10
CA ILE A 91 2.81 1.19 -8.92
C ILE A 91 1.47 1.80 -9.36
N PHE A 92 0.38 1.23 -8.85
CA PHE A 92 -0.96 1.77 -9.06
C PHE A 92 -1.28 2.78 -7.95
N ASN A 93 -1.03 4.06 -8.21
CA ASN A 93 -1.55 5.13 -7.36
C ASN A 93 -3.05 5.32 -7.64
N THR A 94 -3.90 4.83 -6.75
CA THR A 94 -5.35 4.78 -6.95
C THR A 94 -6.07 6.11 -6.63
N GLY A 95 -5.39 7.08 -6.03
CA GLY A 95 -5.98 8.37 -5.67
C GLY A 95 -4.98 9.50 -5.54
N SER A 96 -5.48 10.73 -5.38
CA SER A 96 -4.66 11.90 -5.07
C SER A 96 -4.62 12.14 -3.57
N GLY A 97 -3.46 12.60 -3.07
CA GLY A 97 -3.27 13.03 -1.69
C GLY A 97 -4.17 14.21 -1.27
N ILE A 98 -4.74 14.96 -2.24
CA ILE A 98 -5.73 16.03 -1.99
C ILE A 98 -6.94 15.50 -1.20
N LYS A 99 -7.29 14.21 -1.32
CA LYS A 99 -8.39 13.62 -0.57
C LYS A 99 -8.09 13.41 0.93
N TYR A 100 -6.85 13.63 1.36
CA TYR A 100 -6.34 13.27 2.70
C TYR A 100 -5.61 14.44 3.38
N LEU A 101 -5.98 15.69 3.09
CA LEU A 101 -5.29 16.88 3.64
C LEU A 101 -5.28 16.92 5.17
N ASP A 102 -6.26 16.31 5.81
CA ASP A 102 -6.33 16.13 7.27
C ASP A 102 -5.17 15.31 7.83
N CYS A 103 -4.60 14.39 7.04
CA CYS A 103 -3.46 13.56 7.42
C CYS A 103 -2.11 14.31 7.39
N TYR A 104 -2.07 15.52 6.83
CA TYR A 104 -0.83 16.30 6.65
C TYR A 104 -0.80 17.61 7.43
N LYS A 105 -1.75 17.82 8.35
CA LYS A 105 -1.80 19.01 9.19
C LYS A 105 -0.56 19.11 10.09
N SER A 106 -0.11 20.35 10.26
CA SER A 106 1.07 20.78 11.02
C SER A 106 1.01 20.42 12.49
#